data_AF-A0A7J8M1F8-F1
#
_entry.id   AF-A0A7J8M1F8-F1
#
_cell.length_a   1.000
_cell.length_b   1.000
_cell.length_c   1.000
_cell.angle_alpha   90.00
_cell.angle_beta   90.00
_cell.angle_gamma   90.00
#
_symmetry.space_group_name_H-M   'P 1'
#
loop_
_entity.id
_entity.type
_entity.pdbx_description
1 polymer ?
#
loop_
_entity_poly.entity_id
_entity_poly.type
_entity_poly.pdbx_seq_one_letter_code
_entity_poly.pdbx_strand_id
1 'polypeptide(L)'
;MKLCRLQHFWSGMQVISKLERRTVAYHESGHAVAGWFLEHAEPLLKVTIVPRGVTTLGFAQYVPNENLLMTKEQLSDVACLTLGGRAAKRVKF
;
A
#
# COMPACT_ATOMS: atom_id res chain seq x y z
N MET A 1 -35.57 -4.65 3.65
CA MET A 1 -34.65 -3.97 4.58
C MET A 1 -34.03 -4.97 5.56
N LYS A 2 -32.76 -5.36 5.35
CA LYS A 2 -31.81 -5.80 6.40
C LYS A 2 -30.44 -6.03 5.74
N LEU A 3 -29.87 -4.92 5.24
CA LEU A 3 -28.45 -4.78 4.87
C LEU A 3 -27.55 -4.58 6.11
N CYS A 4 -27.99 -5.01 7.30
CA CYS A 4 -27.41 -4.67 8.60
C CYS A 4 -26.43 -5.74 9.14
N ARG A 5 -25.88 -6.61 8.28
CA ARG A 5 -25.02 -7.74 8.73
C ARG A 5 -23.57 -7.68 8.25
N LEU A 6 -23.16 -6.58 7.62
CA LEU A 6 -21.76 -6.33 7.23
C LEU A 6 -21.09 -5.19 8.03
N GLN A 7 -21.85 -4.43 8.82
CA GLN A 7 -21.28 -3.36 9.65
C GLN A 7 -20.63 -3.87 10.94
N HIS A 8 -21.00 -5.06 11.41
CA HIS A 8 -20.47 -5.62 12.66
C HIS A 8 -19.01 -6.09 12.62
N PHE A 9 -18.39 -6.19 11.43
CA PHE A 9 -16.94 -6.46 11.31
C PHE A 9 -16.09 -5.17 11.42
N TRP A 10 -16.75 -4.00 11.45
CA TRP A 10 -16.11 -2.68 11.40
C TRP A 10 -16.30 -1.86 12.68
N SER A 11 -16.82 -2.45 13.77
CA SER A 11 -17.13 -1.75 15.03
C SER A 11 -15.90 -1.21 15.79
N GLY A 12 -14.68 -1.54 15.38
CA GLY A 12 -13.43 -1.00 15.95
C GLY A 12 -12.57 -0.21 14.96
N MET A 13 -13.07 0.06 13.76
CA MET A 13 -12.31 0.67 12.67
C MET A 13 -12.67 2.15 12.54
N GLN A 14 -11.66 3.03 12.44
CA GLN A 14 -11.84 4.44 12.11
C GLN A 14 -12.76 4.61 10.89
N VAL A 15 -13.74 5.52 11.00
CA VAL A 15 -14.69 5.80 9.90
C VAL A 15 -13.97 6.66 8.86
N ILE A 16 -13.36 6.00 7.87
CA ILE A 16 -12.70 6.66 6.74
C ILE A 16 -13.73 7.01 5.66
N SER A 17 -13.68 8.23 5.12
CA SER A 17 -14.56 8.67 4.04
C SER A 17 -14.34 7.86 2.76
N LYS A 18 -15.34 7.85 1.86
CA LYS A 18 -15.21 7.17 0.55
C LYS A 18 -14.05 7.73 -0.28
N LEU A 19 -13.83 9.04 -0.22
CA LEU A 19 -12.76 9.71 -0.95
C LEU A 19 -11.39 9.29 -0.42
N GLU A 20 -11.19 9.34 0.90
CA GLU A 20 -9.93 8.92 1.53
C GLU A 20 -9.62 7.44 1.25
N ARG A 21 -10.63 6.56 1.38
CA ARG A 21 -10.46 5.14 1.08
C ARG A 21 -10.01 4.91 -0.36
N ARG A 22 -10.56 5.66 -1.31
CA ARG A 22 -10.16 5.58 -2.73
C ARG A 22 -8.74 6.12 -2.93
N THR A 23 -8.37 7.22 -2.28
CA THR A 23 -7.01 7.78 -2.33
C THR A 23 -5.97 6.81 -1.78
N VAL A 24 -6.28 6.15 -0.65
CA VAL A 24 -5.44 5.11 -0.07
C VAL A 24 -5.35 3.91 -1.02
N ALA A 25 -6.46 3.47 -1.61
CA ALA A 25 -6.44 2.37 -2.57
C ALA A 25 -5.52 2.64 -3.76
N TYR A 26 -5.54 3.85 -4.32
CA TYR A 26 -4.60 4.21 -5.37
C TYR A 26 -3.15 4.26 -4.87
N HIS A 27 -2.92 4.79 -3.66
CA HIS A 27 -1.59 4.84 -3.06
C HIS A 27 -0.99 3.44 -2.90
N GLU A 28 -1.70 2.53 -2.25
CA GLU A 28 -1.24 1.16 -2.01
C GLU A 28 -1.13 0.37 -3.33
N SER A 29 -2.02 0.61 -4.30
CA SER A 29 -1.90 -0.01 -5.63
C SER A 29 -0.63 0.42 -6.37
N GLY A 30 -0.17 1.66 -6.15
CA GLY A 30 1.07 2.15 -6.73
C GLY A 30 2.29 1.41 -6.21
N HIS A 31 2.34 1.19 -4.90
CA HIS A 31 3.38 0.36 -4.29
C HIS A 31 3.32 -1.08 -4.79
N ALA A 32 2.13 -1.67 -4.84
CA ALA A 32 1.96 -3.06 -5.27
C ALA A 32 2.35 -3.29 -6.74
N VAL A 33 1.90 -2.42 -7.65
CA VAL A 33 2.24 -2.53 -9.07
C VAL A 33 3.71 -2.26 -9.29
N ALA A 34 4.29 -1.22 -8.67
CA ALA A 34 5.72 -0.95 -8.81
C ALA A 34 6.55 -2.14 -8.33
N GLY A 35 6.30 -2.65 -7.12
CA GLY A 35 7.03 -3.80 -6.58
C GLY A 35 6.84 -5.10 -7.35
N TRP A 36 5.75 -5.24 -8.11
CA TRP A 36 5.54 -6.42 -8.96
C TRP A 36 6.42 -6.42 -10.22
N PHE A 37 6.73 -5.25 -10.77
CA PHE A 37 7.45 -5.13 -12.04
C PHE A 37 8.93 -4.79 -11.91
N LEU A 38 9.37 -4.29 -10.76
CA LEU A 38 10.78 -3.98 -10.51
C LEU A 38 11.56 -5.26 -10.21
N GLU A 39 12.71 -5.41 -10.87
CA GLU A 39 13.53 -6.63 -10.81
C GLU A 39 14.12 -6.86 -9.42
N HIS A 40 14.53 -5.78 -8.75
CA HIS A 40 15.22 -5.85 -7.47
C HIS A 40 14.35 -5.45 -6.28
N ALA A 41 13.04 -5.28 -6.50
CA ALA A 41 12.13 -4.96 -5.42
C ALA A 41 12.03 -6.12 -4.42
N GLU A 42 11.86 -5.77 -3.15
CA GLU A 42 11.56 -6.75 -2.11
C GLU A 42 10.23 -7.45 -2.40
N PRO A 43 10.14 -8.78 -2.24
CA PRO A 43 8.91 -9.52 -2.51
C PRO A 43 7.74 -9.01 -1.66
N LEU A 44 6.63 -8.64 -2.31
CA LEU A 44 5.43 -8.18 -1.64
C LEU A 44 4.65 -9.35 -1.02
N LEU A 45 4.49 -9.35 0.30
CA LEU A 45 3.72 -10.36 1.04
C LEU A 45 2.24 -10.02 1.13
N LYS A 46 1.95 -8.75 1.40
CA LYS A 46 0.59 -8.30 1.67
C LYS A 46 0.46 -6.82 1.37
N VAL A 47 -0.65 -6.46 0.75
CA VAL A 47 -1.08 -5.06 0.62
C VAL A 47 -2.52 -4.95 1.13
N THR A 48 -2.81 -3.88 1.89
CA THR A 48 -4.16 -3.64 2.41
C THR A 48 -4.46 -2.16 2.53
N ILE A 49 -5.72 -1.81 2.22
CA ILE A 49 -6.29 -0.47 2.41
C ILE A 49 -7.08 -0.36 3.72
N VAL A 50 -7.10 -1.43 4.51
CA VAL A 50 -7.78 -1.49 5.80
C VAL A 50 -6.86 -0.84 6.83
N PRO A 51 -7.31 0.21 7.53
CA PRO A 51 -6.49 0.91 8.50
C PRO A 51 -6.14 0.01 9.69
N ARG A 52 -4.94 0.19 10.25
CA ARG A 52 -4.49 -0.51 11.45
C ARG A 52 -4.01 0.55 12.46
N GLY A 53 -4.76 0.72 13.55
CA GLY A 53 -4.48 1.75 14.54
C GLY A 53 -4.97 3.15 14.11
N VAL A 54 -4.47 4.18 14.79
CA VAL A 54 -4.94 5.58 14.63
C VAL A 54 -4.22 6.36 13.54
N THR A 55 -3.02 5.92 13.12
CA THR A 55 -2.15 6.67 12.18
C THR A 55 -2.00 6.04 10.80
N THR A 56 -2.30 4.75 10.63
CA THR A 56 -2.01 4.02 9.39
C THR A 56 -3.31 3.69 8.64
N LEU A 57 -3.51 4.34 7.49
CA LEU A 57 -4.71 4.18 6.66
C LEU A 57 -4.65 2.97 5.71
N GLY A 58 -3.44 2.44 5.44
CA GLY A 58 -3.14 1.29 4.60
C GLY A 58 -1.66 0.92 4.73
N PHE A 59 -1.27 -0.28 4.30
CA PHE A 59 0.14 -0.67 4.26
C PHE A 59 0.44 -1.76 3.23
N ALA A 60 1.67 -1.72 2.71
CA ALA A 60 2.33 -2.79 1.98
C ALA A 60 3.44 -3.41 2.85
N GLN A 61 3.47 -4.74 2.92
CA GLN A 61 4.43 -5.52 3.68
C GLN A 61 5.30 -6.33 2.74
N TYR A 62 6.60 -6.24 2.94
CA TYR A 62 7.63 -6.87 2.11
C TYR A 62 8.41 -7.92 2.91
N VAL A 63 9.00 -8.89 2.20
CA VAL A 63 10.05 -9.75 2.75
C VAL A 63 11.36 -8.95 2.77
N PRO A 64 11.97 -8.70 3.95
CA PRO A 64 13.23 -7.98 4.02
C PRO A 64 14.33 -8.72 3.24
N ASN A 65 15.15 -7.97 2.51
CA ASN A 65 16.38 -8.53 1.94
C ASN A 65 17.51 -8.51 2.99
N GLU A 66 18.24 -9.62 3.13
CA GLU A 66 19.38 -9.73 4.04
C GLU A 66 20.67 -9.09 3.48
N ASN A 67 20.66 -8.63 2.21
CA ASN A 67 21.79 -7.95 1.60
C ASN A 67 22.08 -6.60 2.25
N LEU A 68 23.19 -6.52 2.96
CA LEU A 68 23.68 -5.28 3.59
C LEU A 68 24.30 -4.28 2.59
N LEU A 69 24.67 -4.75 1.40
CA LEU A 69 25.27 -3.93 0.34
C LEU A 69 24.35 -3.93 -0.88
N MET A 70 23.82 -2.75 -1.23
CA MET A 70 22.94 -2.59 -2.39
C MET A 70 23.72 -2.04 -3.58
N THR A 71 23.47 -2.58 -4.77
CA THR A 71 23.94 -1.97 -6.01
C THR A 71 23.14 -0.69 -6.31
N LYS A 72 23.62 0.09 -7.27
CA LYS A 72 22.93 1.30 -7.72
C LYS A 72 21.54 0.99 -8.28
N GLU A 73 21.41 -0.10 -9.00
CA GLU A 73 20.17 -0.57 -9.64
C GLU A 73 19.15 -0.96 -8.56
N GLN A 74 19.58 -1.72 -7.55
CA GLN A 74 18.75 -2.08 -6.41
C GLN A 74 18.26 -0.85 -5.64
N LEU A 75 19.14 0.13 -5.42
CA LEU A 75 18.77 1.38 -4.77
C LEU A 75 17.77 2.21 -5.60
N SER A 76 17.93 2.21 -6.92
CA SER A 76 17.00 2.85 -7.85
C SER A 76 15.61 2.21 -7.77
N ASP A 77 15.55 0.89 -7.73
CA ASP A 77 14.28 0.15 -7.61
C ASP A 77 13.60 0.41 -6.25
N VAL A 78 14.35 0.46 -5.16
CA VAL A 78 13.82 0.87 -3.84
C VAL A 78 13.23 2.29 -3.90
N ALA A 79 13.91 3.22 -4.55
CA ALA A 79 13.40 4.58 -4.73
C ALA A 79 12.10 4.60 -5.56
N CYS A 80 12.06 3.87 -6.68
CA CYS A 80 10.88 3.72 -7.52
C CYS A 80 9.69 3.12 -6.77
N LEU A 81 9.91 2.03 -6.04
CA LEU A 81 8.90 1.36 -5.22
C LEU A 81 8.34 2.30 -4.14
N THR A 82 9.22 3.03 -3.45
CA THR A 82 8.84 3.99 -2.39
C THR A 82 8.05 5.16 -2.95
N LEU A 83 8.37 5.64 -4.15
CA LEU A 83 7.68 6.76 -4.80
C LEU A 83 6.40 6.32 -5.55
N GLY A 84 6.25 5.02 -5.84
CA GLY A 84 5.17 4.45 -6.63
C GLY A 84 3.77 4.83 -6.12
N GLY A 85 3.58 4.83 -4.81
CA GLY A 85 2.30 5.24 -4.22
C GLY A 85 1.97 6.73 -4.43
N ARG A 86 2.96 7.63 -4.51
CA ARG A 86 2.71 9.05 -4.83
C ARG A 86 2.44 9.22 -6.32
N ALA A 87 3.18 8.51 -7.16
CA ALA A 87 3.00 8.52 -8.62
C ALA A 87 1.60 8.03 -9.01
N ALA A 88 1.13 6.91 -8.45
CA ALA A 88 -0.19 6.34 -8.75
C ALA A 88 -1.35 7.30 -8.43
N LYS A 89 -1.21 8.09 -7.36
CA LYS A 89 -2.17 9.17 -7.06
C LYS A 89 -2.17 10.21 -8.19
N ARG A 90 -1.01 10.72 -8.60
CA ARG A 90 -0.92 11.75 -9.67
C ARG A 90 -1.47 11.32 -11.02
N VAL A 91 -1.49 10.03 -11.34
CA VAL A 91 -2.02 9.54 -12.63
C VAL A 91 -3.55 9.45 -12.64
N LYS A 92 -4.18 9.32 -11.46
CA LYS A 92 -5.64 9.15 -11.33
C LYS A 92 -6.35 10.39 -10.79
N PHE A 93 -5.60 11.39 -10.32
CA PHE A 93 -6.08 12.64 -9.74
C PHE A 93 -5.55 13.85 -10.50
#